data_AF-A0A2G6MPH8-F1
#
_entry.id   AF-A0A2G6MPH8-F1
#
_cell.length_a   1.000
_cell.length_b   1.000
_cell.length_c   1.000
_cell.angle_alpha   90.00
_cell.angle_beta   90.00
_cell.angle_gamma   90.00
#
_symmetry.space_group_name_H-M   'P 1'
#
loop_
_entity.id
_entity.type
_entity.pdbx_description
1 polymer ?
#
loop_
_entity_poly.entity_id
_entity_poly.type
_entity_poly.pdbx_seq_one_letter_code
_entity_poly.pdbx_strand_id
1 'polypeptide(L)'
;MVINFLFFFLAAIALILCQTIFLPGTALFDQGVDLLFIVVFQISLTFSHFMSVASIMLLGAVMDSISGAPFFIHMFSYVWVYLIIK
;
A
#
# COMPACT_ATOMS: atom_id res chain seq x y z
N MET A 1 19.88 2.00 4.62
CA MET A 1 18.63 2.77 4.79
C MET A 1 18.02 3.17 3.44
N VAL A 2 18.73 3.89 2.56
CA VAL A 2 18.21 4.30 1.22
C VAL A 2 17.92 3.10 0.30
N ILE A 3 18.80 2.09 0.28
CA ILE A 3 18.62 0.87 -0.53
C ILE A 3 17.33 0.11 -0.15
N ASN A 4 17.00 0.05 1.14
CA ASN A 4 15.77 -0.63 1.60
C ASN A 4 14.52 0.14 1.18
N PHE A 5 14.54 1.47 1.22
CA PHE A 5 13.40 2.29 0.80
C PHE A 5 13.10 2.13 -0.69
N LEU A 6 14.14 2.17 -1.53
CA LEU A 6 14.00 2.01 -2.97
C LEU A 6 13.48 0.60 -3.33
N PHE A 7 13.94 -0.43 -2.62
CA PHE A 7 13.42 -1.78 -2.75
C PHE A 7 11.92 -1.85 -2.41
N PHE A 8 11.48 -1.30 -1.28
CA PHE A 8 10.06 -1.29 -0.91
C PHE A 8 9.21 -0.51 -1.90
N PHE A 9 9.71 0.62 -2.40
CA PHE A 9 9.02 1.42 -3.40
C PHE A 9 8.84 0.66 -4.72
N LEU A 10 9.91 0.00 -5.22
CA LEU A 10 9.84 -0.81 -6.43
C LEU A 10 8.93 -2.03 -6.24
N ALA A 11 8.99 -2.67 -5.07
CA ALA A 11 8.09 -3.77 -4.71
C ALA A 11 6.62 -3.30 -4.67
N ALA A 12 6.34 -2.11 -4.11
CA ALA A 12 5.01 -1.53 -4.07
C ALA A 12 4.45 -1.33 -5.49
N ILE A 13 5.26 -0.74 -6.40
CA ILE A 13 4.87 -0.56 -7.80
C ILE A 13 4.61 -1.91 -8.47
N ALA A 14 5.50 -2.89 -8.29
CA ALA A 14 5.33 -4.21 -8.88
C ALA A 14 4.04 -4.90 -8.40
N LEU A 15 3.70 -4.75 -7.11
CA LEU A 15 2.47 -5.29 -6.54
C LEU A 15 1.22 -4.56 -7.02
N ILE A 16 1.26 -3.23 -7.15
CA ILE A 16 0.17 -2.45 -7.76
C ILE A 16 -0.09 -2.94 -9.18
N LEU A 17 0.96 -3.06 -9.99
CA LEU A 17 0.83 -3.56 -11.37
C LEU A 17 0.33 -5.00 -11.41
N CYS A 18 0.81 -5.87 -10.50
CA CYS A 18 0.34 -7.24 -10.37
C CYS A 18 -1.18 -7.29 -10.08
N GLN A 19 -1.62 -6.54 -9.08
CA GLN A 19 -3.01 -6.51 -8.65
C GLN A 19 -3.94 -5.91 -9.70
N THR A 20 -3.49 -4.89 -10.43
CA THR A 20 -4.35 -4.14 -11.37
C THR A 20 -4.34 -4.69 -12.79
N ILE A 21 -3.22 -5.25 -13.27
CA ILE A 21 -3.05 -5.71 -14.65
C ILE A 21 -3.21 -7.22 -14.76
N PHE A 22 -2.60 -7.99 -13.85
CA PHE A 22 -2.52 -9.45 -13.97
C PHE A 22 -3.68 -10.18 -13.29
N LEU A 23 -4.29 -9.58 -12.26
CA LEU A 23 -5.33 -10.19 -11.45
C LEU A 23 -6.74 -9.54 -11.53
N PRO A 24 -7.14 -8.82 -12.61
CA PRO A 24 -8.47 -8.22 -12.65
C PRO A 24 -9.55 -9.32 -12.63
N GLY A 25 -10.48 -9.24 -11.68
CA GLY A 25 -11.66 -10.12 -11.64
C GLY A 25 -11.41 -11.54 -11.12
N THR A 26 -10.34 -11.77 -10.36
CA THR A 26 -10.19 -13.03 -9.61
C THR A 26 -11.03 -12.96 -8.33
N ALA A 27 -11.76 -14.04 -8.01
CA ALA A 27 -12.75 -14.05 -6.90
C ALA A 27 -12.17 -13.68 -5.52
N LEU A 28 -10.87 -13.86 -5.30
CA LEU A 28 -10.18 -13.41 -4.08
C LEU A 28 -10.02 -11.89 -4.02
N PHE A 29 -9.83 -11.24 -5.16
CA PHE A 29 -9.64 -9.79 -5.26
C PHE A 29 -10.95 -9.03 -5.30
N ASP A 30 -12.01 -9.65 -5.81
CA ASP A 30 -13.39 -9.14 -5.67
C ASP A 30 -13.85 -9.08 -4.20
N GLN A 31 -13.22 -9.87 -3.31
CA GLN A 31 -13.47 -9.84 -1.87
C GLN A 31 -12.70 -8.74 -1.12
N GLY A 32 -11.99 -7.86 -1.83
CA GLY A 32 -11.25 -6.74 -1.23
C GLY A 32 -9.88 -7.12 -0.66
N VAL A 33 -9.28 -8.20 -1.16
CA VAL A 33 -7.90 -8.57 -0.81
C VAL A 33 -6.93 -7.60 -1.47
N ASP A 34 -6.04 -7.02 -0.65
CA ASP A 34 -5.09 -5.99 -1.08
C ASP A 34 -3.65 -6.44 -0.84
N LEU A 35 -2.84 -6.59 -1.90
CA LEU A 35 -1.43 -7.00 -1.74
C LEU A 35 -0.57 -5.88 -1.16
N LEU A 36 -0.96 -4.62 -1.38
CA LEU A 36 -0.21 -3.47 -0.89
C LEU A 36 -0.16 -3.45 0.63
N PHE A 37 -1.13 -4.08 1.29
CA PHE A 37 -1.17 -4.24 2.74
C PHE A 37 0.13 -4.80 3.31
N ILE A 38 0.73 -5.80 2.66
CA ILE A 38 1.98 -6.42 3.14
C ILE A 38 3.16 -5.44 3.11
N VAL A 39 3.21 -4.56 2.10
CA VAL A 39 4.25 -3.54 1.99
C VAL A 39 4.04 -2.45 3.04
N VAL A 40 2.81 -1.99 3.22
CA VAL A 40 2.44 -1.00 4.24
C VAL A 40 2.78 -1.52 5.63
N PHE A 41 2.45 -2.78 5.92
CA PHE A 41 2.79 -3.45 7.17
C PHE A 41 4.30 -3.46 7.42
N GLN A 42 5.08 -3.84 6.41
CA GLN A 42 6.55 -3.90 6.53
C GLN A 42 7.19 -2.52 6.68
N ILE A 43 6.69 -1.50 5.98
CA ILE A 43 7.12 -0.10 6.13
C ILE A 43 6.85 0.37 7.57
N SER A 44 5.67 0.06 8.10
CA SER A 44 5.25 0.45 9.45
C SER A 44 6.14 -0.17 10.54
N LEU A 45 6.56 -1.43 10.36
CA LEU A 45 7.50 -2.09 11.27
C LEU A 45 8.92 -1.53 11.17
N THR A 46 9.38 -1.23 9.96
CA THR A 46 10.80 -0.95 9.71
C THR A 46 11.16 0.52 9.92
N PHE A 47 10.25 1.46 9.61
CA PHE A 47 10.56 2.89 9.59
C PHE A 47 9.70 3.68 10.57
N SER A 48 10.36 4.46 11.44
CA SER A 48 9.68 5.31 12.44
C SER A 48 9.55 6.78 12.06
N HIS A 49 10.09 7.19 10.90
CA HIS A 49 10.19 8.60 10.55
C HIS A 49 8.91 9.12 9.90
N PHE A 50 8.68 10.43 9.96
CA PHE A 50 7.62 11.13 9.22
C PHE A 50 7.55 10.76 7.73
N MET A 51 8.70 10.41 7.13
CA MET A 51 8.80 9.93 5.75
C MET A 51 8.01 8.62 5.50
N SER A 52 7.87 7.77 6.52
CA SER A 52 7.06 6.54 6.44
C SER A 52 5.58 6.87 6.27
N VAL A 53 5.04 7.76 7.11
CA VAL A 53 3.65 8.24 7.01
C VAL A 53 3.39 8.87 5.65
N ALA A 54 4.30 9.73 5.17
CA ALA A 54 4.18 10.35 3.84
C ALA A 54 4.17 9.30 2.71
N SER A 55 5.03 8.27 2.78
CA SER A 55 5.04 7.19 1.79
C SER A 55 3.77 6.34 1.81
N ILE A 56 3.23 6.07 3.00
CA ILE A 56 2.00 5.31 3.18
C ILE A 56 0.79 6.09 2.65
N MET A 57 0.72 7.39 2.95
CA MET A 57 -0.30 8.29 2.40
C MET A 57 -0.24 8.35 0.88
N LEU A 58 0.97 8.43 0.29
CA LEU A 58 1.15 8.43 -1.16
C LEU A 58 0.69 7.11 -1.78
N LEU A 59 1.07 5.97 -1.20
CA LEU A 59 0.61 4.65 -1.66
C LEU A 59 -0.92 4.52 -1.58
N GLY A 60 -1.52 5.00 -0.50
CA GLY A 60 -2.98 5.03 -0.35
C GLY A 60 -3.66 5.88 -1.42
N ALA A 61 -3.16 7.08 -1.67
CA ALA A 61 -3.71 7.98 -2.69
C ALA A 61 -3.61 7.38 -4.11
N VAL A 62 -2.49 6.71 -4.42
CA VAL A 62 -2.31 5.98 -5.69
C VAL A 62 -3.33 4.85 -5.79
N MET A 63 -3.51 4.06 -4.73
CA MET A 63 -4.44 2.94 -4.74
C MET A 63 -5.90 3.38 -4.82
N ASP A 64 -6.27 4.45 -4.11
CA ASP A 64 -7.60 5.06 -4.23
C ASP A 64 -7.88 5.58 -5.65
N SER A 65 -6.86 6.06 -6.35
CA SER A 65 -7.00 6.55 -7.72
C SER A 65 -7.16 5.41 -8.75
N ILE A 66 -6.59 4.23 -8.49
CA ILE A 66 -6.57 3.11 -9.45
C ILE A 66 -7.65 2.08 -9.17
N SER A 67 -8.03 1.85 -7.91
CA SER A 67 -8.96 0.79 -7.51
C SER A 67 -10.42 1.03 -7.93
N GLY A 68 -10.79 2.27 -8.25
CA GLY A 68 -12.20 2.64 -8.50
C GLY A 68 -13.09 2.61 -7.25
N ALA A 69 -12.51 2.37 -6.06
CA ALA A 69 -13.19 2.46 -4.78
C ALA A 69 -13.44 3.94 -4.39
N PRO A 70 -14.34 4.20 -3.43
CA PRO A 70 -14.50 5.54 -2.87
C PRO A 70 -13.17 6.10 -2.39
N PHE A 71 -12.96 7.38 -2.71
CA PHE A 71 -11.73 8.09 -2.38
C PHE A 71 -11.48 8.08 -0.85
N PHE A 72 -10.20 7.98 -0.46
CA PHE A 72 -9.68 7.87 0.91
C PHE A 72 -9.81 6.52 1.63
N ILE A 73 -10.45 5.50 1.07
CA ILE A 73 -10.58 4.22 1.78
C ILE A 73 -9.21 3.58 2.03
N HIS A 74 -8.37 3.47 1.00
CA HIS A 74 -7.06 2.86 1.12
C HIS A 74 -6.10 3.77 1.88
N MET A 75 -6.19 5.09 1.65
CA MET A 75 -5.39 6.06 2.39
C MET A 75 -5.65 5.99 3.90
N PHE A 76 -6.91 5.96 4.34
CA PHE A 76 -7.21 5.82 5.76
C PHE A 76 -6.85 4.43 6.29
N SER A 77 -7.15 3.36 5.57
CA SER A 77 -6.85 2.00 6.04
C SER A 77 -5.36 1.82 6.30
N TYR A 78 -4.51 2.30 5.38
CA TYR A 78 -3.06 2.17 5.53
C TYR A 78 -2.50 3.05 6.66
N VAL A 79 -3.04 4.25 6.85
CA VAL A 79 -2.67 5.11 7.99
C VAL A 79 -3.08 4.47 9.31
N TRP A 80 -4.25 3.84 9.37
CA TRP A 80 -4.69 3.07 10.54
C TRP A 80 -3.76 1.90 10.85
N VAL A 81 -3.34 1.15 9.83
CA VAL A 81 -2.34 0.07 9.99
C VAL A 81 -1.06 0.61 10.58
N TYR A 82 -0.57 1.75 10.09
CA TYR A 82 0.61 2.41 10.64
C TYR A 82 0.43 2.78 12.12
N LEU A 83 -0.70 3.39 12.49
CA LEU A 83 -1.02 3.80 13.86
C LEU A 83 -1.23 2.62 14.83
N ILE A 84 -1.70 1.46 14.35
CA ILE A 84 -1.87 0.28 15.21
C ILE A 84 -0.51 -0.37 15.54
N ILE A 85 0.42 -0.32 14.59
CA ILE A 85 1.74 -0.94 14.72
C ILE A 85 2.69 -0.07 15.55
N LYS A 86 2.48 1.25 15.59
CA LYS A 86 3.33 2.25 16.25
C LYS A 86 2.68 2.83 17.49
#